data_AF-A0A2M8F4T7-F1
#
_entry.id   AF-A0A2M8F4T7-F1
#
_cell.length_a   1.000
_cell.length_b   1.000
_cell.length_c   1.000
_cell.angle_alpha   90.00
_cell.angle_beta   90.00
_cell.angle_gamma   90.00
#
_symmetry.space_group_name_H-M   'P 1'
#
loop_
_entity.id
_entity.type
_entity.pdbx_description
1 polymer ?
#
loop_
_entity_poly.entity_id
_entity_poly.type
_entity_poly.pdbx_seq_one_letter_code
_entity_poly.pdbx_strand_id
1 'polypeptide(L)'
;MYYWAREGRLDEIKIPSKQITISKIELLKITQVQFSDIYEEIIQRVQSVEGTFRQEEIVAKWNKTIQLYNNLTMKQLSCTISCSSGTYVRSIAHSIGKKLKAGGIALSIKRTKIGPYTFQDALNL
;
A
#
# COMPACT_ATOMS: atom_id res chain seq x y z
N MET A 1 -7.04 -14.47 -8.67
CA MET A 1 -6.72 -14.32 -7.23
C MET A 1 -7.61 -13.30 -6.52
N TYR A 2 -7.80 -12.09 -7.07
CA TYR A 2 -8.70 -11.09 -6.47
C TYR A 2 -10.13 -11.62 -6.22
N TYR A 3 -10.68 -12.38 -7.16
CA TYR A 3 -11.99 -13.03 -7.04
C TYR A 3 -12.08 -13.92 -5.78
N TRP A 4 -11.18 -14.92 -5.66
CA TRP A 4 -11.08 -15.77 -4.46
C TRP A 4 -10.86 -14.99 -3.16
N ALA A 5 -10.04 -13.93 -3.19
CA ALA A 5 -9.85 -13.06 -2.02
C ALA A 5 -11.12 -12.33 -1.60
N ARG A 6 -11.98 -11.94 -2.55
CA ARG A 6 -13.27 -11.33 -2.23
C ARG A 6 -14.22 -12.32 -1.56
N GLU A 7 -14.22 -13.56 -2.03
CA GLU A 7 -15.09 -14.63 -1.53
C GLU A 7 -14.54 -15.32 -0.27
N GLY A 8 -13.34 -14.96 0.19
CA GLY A 8 -12.71 -15.60 1.36
C GLY A 8 -12.15 -17.00 1.08
N ARG A 9 -12.00 -17.38 -0.19
CA ARG A 9 -11.64 -18.72 -0.67
C ARG A 9 -10.18 -18.83 -1.11
N LEU A 10 -9.28 -18.16 -0.39
CA LEU A 10 -7.86 -18.13 -0.77
C LEU A 10 -7.12 -19.45 -0.47
N ASP A 11 -7.64 -20.21 0.49
CA ASP A 11 -7.19 -21.54 0.87
C ASP A 11 -7.45 -22.60 -0.22
N GLU A 12 -8.41 -22.35 -1.11
CA GLU A 12 -8.73 -23.23 -2.24
C GLU A 12 -7.71 -23.15 -3.40
N ILE A 13 -6.76 -22.21 -3.35
CA ILE A 13 -5.78 -22.01 -4.41
C ILE A 13 -4.34 -22.00 -3.89
N LYS A 14 -3.42 -22.58 -4.67
CA LYS A 14 -2.00 -22.36 -4.45
C LYS A 14 -1.64 -20.95 -4.91
N ILE A 15 -1.27 -20.09 -3.98
CA ILE A 15 -0.80 -18.74 -4.32
C ILE A 15 0.52 -18.87 -5.09
N PRO A 16 0.59 -18.41 -6.36
CA PRO A 16 1.81 -18.46 -7.15
C PRO A 16 2.90 -17.62 -6.50
N SER A 17 4.08 -18.20 -6.37
CA SER A 17 5.31 -17.50 -5.98
C SER A 17 6.10 -17.11 -7.23
N LYS A 18 6.72 -15.94 -7.20
CA LYS A 18 7.61 -15.46 -8.26
C LYS A 18 8.90 -14.96 -7.62
N GLN A 19 10.04 -15.35 -8.18
CA GLN A 19 11.30 -14.73 -7.81
C GLN A 19 11.34 -13.30 -8.37
N ILE A 20 11.69 -12.36 -7.49
CA ILE A 20 11.81 -10.95 -7.80
C ILE A 20 13.20 -10.47 -7.40
N THR A 21 13.65 -9.40 -8.04
CA THR A 21 14.93 -8.77 -7.73
C THR A 21 14.68 -7.32 -7.35
N ILE A 22 15.20 -6.90 -6.21
CA ILE A 22 15.30 -5.50 -5.84
C ILE A 22 16.74 -5.09 -6.13
N SER A 23 16.95 -4.31 -7.19
CA SER A 23 18.29 -3.86 -7.58
C SER A 23 18.76 -2.67 -6.75
N LYS A 24 17.83 -1.84 -6.26
CA LYS A 24 18.14 -0.71 -5.38
C LYS A 24 16.95 -0.39 -4.48
N ILE A 25 17.22 -0.05 -3.23
CA ILE A 25 16.25 0.56 -2.32
C ILE A 25 16.95 1.67 -1.53
N GLU A 26 16.34 2.85 -1.49
CA GLU A 26 16.87 3.98 -0.74
C GLU A 26 15.79 4.56 0.15
N LEU A 27 16.12 4.75 1.42
CA LEU A 27 15.27 5.46 2.37
C LEU A 27 15.51 6.96 2.16
N LEU A 28 14.45 7.68 1.80
CA LEU A 28 14.51 9.12 1.56
C LEU A 28 14.19 9.91 2.82
N LYS A 29 13.18 9.47 3.58
CA LYS A 29 12.68 10.21 4.74
C LYS A 29 12.00 9.28 5.72
N ILE A 30 12.19 9.56 7.01
CA ILE A 30 11.34 9.04 8.08
C ILE A 30 10.62 10.23 8.69
N THR A 31 9.31 10.10 8.83
CA THR A 31 8.45 11.09 9.47
C THR A 31 7.61 10.45 10.55
N GLN A 32 7.11 11.28 11.44
CA GLN A 32 6.16 10.89 12.46
C GLN A 32 4.83 11.55 12.14
N VAL A 33 3.75 10.79 12.21
CA VAL A 33 2.42 11.21 11.74
C VAL A 33 1.36 10.66 12.69
N GLN A 34 0.30 11.44 12.95
CA GLN A 34 -0.79 10.96 13.79
C GLN A 34 -1.70 10.02 12.99
N PHE A 35 -2.27 9.04 13.69
CA PHE A 35 -3.20 8.11 13.07
C PHE A 35 -4.46 8.82 12.55
N SER A 36 -4.91 9.89 13.22
CA SER A 36 -5.99 10.77 12.76
C SER A 36 -5.73 11.34 11.37
N ASP A 37 -4.53 11.83 11.11
CA ASP A 37 -4.16 12.45 9.83
C ASP A 37 -4.20 11.41 8.70
N ILE A 38 -3.71 10.19 8.98
CA ILE A 38 -3.79 9.06 8.03
C ILE A 38 -5.23 8.67 7.76
N TYR A 39 -6.05 8.61 8.80
CA TYR A 39 -7.46 8.29 8.66
C TYR A 39 -8.17 9.30 7.76
N GLU A 40 -7.98 10.61 7.98
CA GLU A 40 -8.56 11.66 7.15
C GLU A 40 -8.11 11.55 5.69
N GLU A 41 -6.80 11.36 5.45
CA GLU A 41 -6.24 11.14 4.12
C GLU A 41 -6.86 9.92 3.41
N ILE A 42 -7.01 8.80 4.13
CA ILE A 42 -7.57 7.57 3.57
C ILE A 42 -9.06 7.73 3.25
N ILE A 43 -9.85 8.32 4.14
CA ILE A 43 -11.29 8.51 3.90
C ILE A 43 -11.51 9.40 2.68
N GLN A 44 -10.79 10.52 2.56
CA GLN A 44 -10.87 11.40 1.40
C GLN A 44 -10.52 10.66 0.10
N ARG A 45 -9.44 9.88 0.10
CA ARG A 45 -9.04 9.07 -1.07
C ARG A 45 -10.09 8.04 -1.45
N VAL A 46 -10.63 7.31 -0.47
CA VAL A 46 -11.65 6.28 -0.73
C VAL A 46 -12.93 6.90 -1.29
N GLN A 47 -13.32 8.09 -0.81
CA GLN A 47 -14.48 8.82 -1.32
C GLN A 47 -14.29 9.37 -2.74
N SER A 48 -13.05 9.67 -3.14
CA SER A 48 -12.73 10.15 -4.50
C SER A 48 -12.74 9.07 -5.58
N VAL A 49 -12.87 7.79 -5.20
CA VAL A 49 -12.89 6.68 -6.16
C VAL A 49 -14.29 6.50 -6.72
N GLU A 50 -14.41 6.42 -8.04
CA GLU A 50 -15.66 6.10 -8.73
C GLU A 50 -15.72 4.62 -9.11
N GLY A 51 -16.90 3.99 -9.06
CA GLY A 51 -17.15 2.62 -9.50
C GLY A 51 -17.64 1.66 -8.42
N THR A 52 -17.88 0.40 -8.78
CA THR A 52 -18.44 -0.61 -7.87
C THR A 52 -17.36 -1.31 -7.04
N PHE A 53 -16.74 -0.55 -6.14
CA PHE A 53 -15.73 -1.06 -5.21
C PHE A 53 -16.30 -1.25 -3.79
N ARG A 54 -15.52 -1.85 -2.89
CA ARG A 54 -15.93 -2.14 -1.49
C ARG A 54 -15.77 -0.92 -0.58
N GLN A 55 -16.06 0.29 -1.07
CA GLN A 55 -15.76 1.53 -0.37
C GLN A 55 -16.51 1.64 0.96
N GLU A 56 -17.81 1.30 0.97
CA GLU A 56 -18.62 1.29 2.20
C GLU A 56 -18.02 0.40 3.29
N GLU A 57 -17.62 -0.83 2.94
CA GLU A 57 -16.98 -1.77 3.86
C GLU A 57 -15.62 -1.24 4.36
N ILE A 58 -14.84 -0.62 3.46
CA ILE A 58 -13.54 -0.02 3.81
C ILE A 58 -13.74 1.13 4.80
N VAL A 59 -14.63 2.08 4.49
CA VAL A 59 -14.95 3.23 5.35
C VAL A 59 -15.46 2.76 6.70
N ALA A 60 -16.39 1.81 6.74
CA ALA A 60 -16.92 1.26 7.99
C ALA A 60 -15.83 0.64 8.87
N LYS A 61 -14.83 -0.04 8.28
CA LYS A 61 -13.68 -0.57 9.03
C LYS A 61 -12.81 0.55 9.58
N TRP A 62 -12.45 1.54 8.76
CA TRP A 62 -11.64 2.67 9.20
C TRP A 62 -12.31 3.50 10.30
N ASN A 63 -13.63 3.70 10.22
CA ASN A 63 -14.41 4.38 11.25
C ASN A 63 -14.36 3.67 12.61
N LYS A 64 -14.25 2.34 12.63
CA LYS A 64 -14.06 1.56 13.86
C LYS A 64 -12.60 1.66 14.34
N THR A 65 -11.65 1.59 13.42
CA THR A 65 -10.21 1.62 13.73
C THR A 65 -9.79 2.95 14.35
N ILE A 66 -10.30 4.08 13.86
CA ILE A 66 -9.95 5.40 14.41
C ILE A 66 -10.34 5.55 15.88
N GLN A 67 -11.46 4.95 16.32
CA GLN A 67 -11.88 4.99 17.72
C GLN A 67 -10.88 4.31 18.67
N LEU A 68 -10.13 3.33 18.16
CA LEU A 68 -9.16 2.56 18.96
C LEU A 68 -7.77 3.22 18.97
N TYR A 69 -7.40 3.90 17.88
CA TYR A 69 -6.02 4.33 17.64
C TYR A 69 -5.87 5.83 17.39
N ASN A 70 -6.89 6.66 17.65
CA ASN A 70 -6.89 8.11 17.34
C ASN A 70 -5.61 8.84 17.78
N ASN A 71 -5.14 8.56 18.99
CA ASN A 71 -3.98 9.24 19.59
C ASN A 71 -2.65 8.50 19.33
N LEU A 72 -2.68 7.46 18.50
CA LEU A 72 -1.49 6.70 18.17
C LEU A 72 -0.68 7.44 17.14
N THR A 73 0.62 7.48 17.36
CA THR A 73 1.56 8.09 16.44
C THR A 73 2.35 7.01 15.69
N MET A 74 2.39 7.12 14.36
CA MET A 74 3.05 6.15 13.48
C MET A 74 4.30 6.73 12.82
N LYS A 75 5.21 5.84 12.43
CA LYS A 75 6.35 6.19 11.57
C LYS A 75 5.96 5.99 10.11
N GLN A 76 6.12 7.04 9.31
CA GLN A 76 5.96 6.97 7.86
C GLN A 76 7.34 7.02 7.20
N LEU A 77 7.61 6.02 6.35
CA LEU A 77 8.85 5.87 5.62
C LEU A 77 8.60 6.17 4.15
N SER A 78 9.39 7.07 3.57
CA SER A 78 9.41 7.33 2.13
C SER A 78 10.65 6.68 1.53
N CYS A 79 10.46 5.82 0.54
CA CYS A 79 11.55 5.08 -0.10
C CYS A 79 11.42 5.13 -1.62
N THR A 80 12.55 5.06 -2.33
CA THR A 80 12.60 4.71 -3.75
C THR A 80 13.01 3.25 -3.90
N ILE A 81 12.42 2.56 -4.87
CA ILE A 81 12.68 1.12 -5.11
C ILE A 81 12.84 0.89 -6.60
N SER A 82 13.98 0.33 -6.99
CA SER A 82 14.23 -0.25 -8.31
C SER A 82 14.07 -1.76 -8.22
N CYS A 83 13.16 -2.33 -9.00
CA CYS A 83 12.81 -3.74 -8.90
C CYS A 83 12.46 -4.35 -10.27
N SER A 84 12.52 -5.68 -10.35
CA SER A 84 12.15 -6.43 -11.55
C SER A 84 10.63 -6.48 -11.77
N SER A 85 10.21 -6.85 -12.97
CA SER A 85 8.80 -6.92 -13.35
C SER A 85 8.01 -7.90 -12.48
N GLY A 86 6.77 -7.53 -12.12
CA GLY A 86 5.90 -8.33 -11.26
C GLY A 86 6.23 -8.23 -9.76
N THR A 87 7.07 -7.27 -9.36
CA THR A 87 7.32 -6.99 -7.94
C THR A 87 6.11 -6.30 -7.30
N TYR A 88 5.59 -6.89 -6.23
CA TYR A 88 4.54 -6.28 -5.40
C TYR A 88 5.18 -5.41 -4.31
N VAL A 89 5.29 -4.10 -4.55
CA VAL A 89 5.84 -3.14 -3.57
C VAL A 89 5.10 -3.20 -2.22
N ARG A 90 3.79 -3.52 -2.24
CA ARG A 90 2.99 -3.76 -1.02
C ARG A 90 3.56 -4.89 -0.15
N SER A 91 4.07 -5.97 -0.76
CA SER A 91 4.69 -7.09 -0.04
C SER A 91 6.04 -6.71 0.56
N ILE A 92 6.75 -5.75 -0.05
CA ILE A 92 7.97 -5.17 0.52
C ILE A 92 7.63 -4.39 1.78
N ALA A 93 6.61 -3.51 1.74
CA ALA A 93 6.16 -2.77 2.92
C ALA A 93 5.75 -3.70 4.08
N HIS A 94 5.01 -4.76 3.77
CA HIS A 94 4.66 -5.79 4.75
C HIS A 94 5.90 -6.48 5.33
N SER A 95 6.87 -6.85 4.49
CA SER A 95 8.10 -7.51 4.91
C SER A 95 8.98 -6.60 5.79
N ILE A 96 9.06 -5.31 5.48
CA ILE A 96 9.72 -4.30 6.32
C ILE A 96 9.03 -4.23 7.68
N GLY A 97 7.69 -4.08 7.69
CA GLY A 97 6.90 -4.04 8.92
C GLY A 97 7.06 -5.28 9.81
N LYS A 98 7.12 -6.48 9.19
CA LYS A 98 7.38 -7.74 9.89
C LYS A 98 8.78 -7.76 10.53
N LYS A 99 9.81 -7.33 9.79
CA LYS A 99 11.19 -7.24 10.33
C LYS A 99 11.29 -6.24 11.48
N LEU A 100 10.53 -5.15 11.42
CA LEU A 100 10.45 -4.14 12.48
C LEU A 100 9.50 -4.51 13.62
N LYS A 101 8.81 -5.65 13.55
CA LYS A 101 7.82 -6.11 14.55
C LYS A 101 6.68 -5.12 14.82
N ALA A 102 6.34 -4.26 13.86
CA ALA A 102 5.33 -3.20 14.01
C ALA A 102 4.16 -3.30 13.02
N GLY A 103 4.17 -4.30 12.12
CA GLY A 103 3.30 -4.28 10.94
C GLY A 103 3.75 -3.21 9.94
N GLY A 104 3.23 -3.28 8.71
CA GLY A 104 3.64 -2.35 7.67
C GLY A 104 2.73 -2.43 6.45
N ILE A 105 2.27 -1.27 6.00
CA ILE A 105 1.42 -1.13 4.82
C ILE A 105 2.03 -0.08 3.89
N ALA A 106 1.79 -0.23 2.58
CA ALA A 106 2.13 0.82 1.64
C ALA A 106 1.01 1.86 1.64
N LEU A 107 1.28 3.05 2.19
CA LEU A 107 0.31 4.15 2.25
C LEU A 107 0.06 4.78 0.87
N SER A 108 1.13 4.96 0.09
CA SER A 108 1.07 5.48 -1.28
C SER A 108 2.19 4.86 -2.11
N ILE A 109 1.92 4.64 -3.40
CA ILE A 109 2.87 4.10 -4.36
C ILE A 109 2.76 4.92 -5.64
N LYS A 110 3.84 5.59 -6.02
CA LYS A 110 3.96 6.26 -7.31
C LYS A 110 5.01 5.55 -8.15
N ARG A 111 4.62 5.05 -9.32
CA ARG A 111 5.55 4.48 -10.30
C ARG A 111 6.16 5.63 -11.10
N THR A 112 7.47 5.78 -11.03
CA THR A 112 8.20 6.91 -11.65
C THR A 112 8.90 6.57 -12.96
N LYS A 113 9.11 5.27 -13.25
CA LYS A 113 9.82 4.79 -14.44
C LYS A 113 9.40 3.36 -14.80
N ILE A 114 9.40 3.02 -16.10
CA ILE A 114 9.22 1.68 -16.65
C ILE A 114 10.21 1.51 -17.82
N GLY A 115 11.25 0.69 -17.64
CA GLY A 115 12.27 0.53 -18.68
C GLY A 115 12.86 1.91 -19.07
N PRO A 116 12.84 2.31 -20.35
CA PRO A 116 13.34 3.63 -20.76
C PRO A 116 12.38 4.79 -20.43
N TYR A 117 11.09 4.52 -20.23
CA TYR A 117 10.05 5.55 -20.08
C TYR A 117 9.95 6.04 -18.64
N THR A 118 9.90 7.36 -18.48
CA THR A 118 9.77 8.07 -17.22
C THR A 118 8.34 8.57 -16.99
N PHE A 119 8.05 9.04 -15.78
CA PHE A 119 6.76 9.65 -15.46
C PHE A 119 6.46 10.89 -16.32
N GLN A 120 7.49 11.63 -16.75
CA GLN A 120 7.36 12.78 -17.63
C GLN A 120 6.87 12.41 -19.04
N ASP A 121 7.10 11.16 -19.46
CA ASP A 121 6.64 10.64 -20.74
C ASP A 121 5.17 10.18 -20.69
N ALA A 122 4.51 10.26 -19.53
CA ALA A 122 3.14 9.81 -19.36
C ALA A 122 2.13 10.80 -19.93
N LEU A 123 1.11 10.29 -20.62
CA LEU A 123 -0.08 11.04 -20.99
C LEU A 123 -1.10 10.97 -19.86
N ASN A 124 -1.73 12.11 -19.55
CA ASN A 124 -2.91 12.14 -18.69
C ASN A 124 -4.15 11.79 -19.54
N LEU A 125 -4.88 10.77 -19.12
CA LEU A 125 -6.12 10.29 -19.74
C LEU A 125 -7.31 10.58 -18.83
#